data_AF-A0A0T9T4Z2-F1
#
_entry.id   AF-A0A0T9T4Z2-F1
#
_cell.length_a   1.000
_cell.length_b   1.000
_cell.length_c   1.000
_cell.angle_alpha   90.00
_cell.angle_beta   90.00
_cell.angle_gamma   90.00
#
_symmetry.space_group_name_H-M   'P 1'
#
loop_
_entity.id
_entity.type
_entity.pdbx_description
1 polymer ?
#
loop_
_entity_poly.entity_id
_entity_poly.type
_entity_poly.pdbx_seq_one_letter_code
_entity_poly.pdbx_strand_id
1 'polypeptide(L)'
;MAKLKIKIVTLGYIPARFDIKKVQSWKSKLFEISSIDYYNLNCDSDIEYAWAYSDDLIVKQTPEIGDANFLVVLTNVPLEDNWYSRRLGNNKVIFTFHEIKDYLLYDNIPLENVVYRILYAYSLAYMRSGRRIPDYGETPGFTHDETKGCLFDMNGIKSDLIESCNKPIICRECEHKLTNGMVSNNVIENIKHELKGIKKPLYYRWLDFIKVHPLISLAISSLTVVLLGIIGSLIATKIYEYCKV
;
A
#
# COMPACT_ATOMS: atom_id res chain seq x y z
N MET A 1 19.90 3.34 -13.44
CA MET A 1 19.82 2.00 -12.82
C MET A 1 18.70 1.24 -13.51
N ALA A 2 18.89 -0.06 -13.75
CA ALA A 2 17.79 -0.92 -14.19
C ALA A 2 16.75 -1.02 -13.06
N LYS A 3 15.46 -1.11 -13.41
CA LYS A 3 14.38 -1.26 -12.43
C LYS A 3 14.48 -2.62 -11.76
N LEU A 4 14.05 -2.69 -10.50
CA LEU A 4 13.86 -3.97 -9.82
C LEU A 4 12.69 -4.71 -10.46
N LYS A 5 12.90 -5.97 -10.85
CA LYS A 5 11.84 -6.87 -11.30
C LYS A 5 11.19 -7.52 -10.09
N ILE A 6 9.91 -7.28 -9.88
CA ILE A 6 9.15 -7.88 -8.79
C ILE A 6 8.15 -8.87 -9.37
N LYS A 7 8.23 -10.12 -8.92
CA LYS A 7 7.18 -11.10 -9.19
C LYS A 7 6.12 -10.99 -8.09
N ILE A 8 4.85 -11.01 -8.46
CA ILE A 8 3.75 -11.08 -7.51
C ILE A 8 3.03 -12.41 -7.72
N VAL A 9 2.65 -13.08 -6.64
CA VAL A 9 1.77 -14.25 -6.70
C VAL A 9 0.62 -14.05 -5.74
N THR A 10 -0.56 -14.51 -6.13
CA THR A 10 -1.67 -14.70 -5.19
C THR A 10 -1.69 -16.16 -4.77
N LEU A 11 -1.86 -16.39 -3.47
CA LEU A 11 -1.91 -17.73 -2.88
C LEU A 11 -3.22 -17.89 -2.13
N GLY A 12 -4.13 -18.69 -2.70
CA GLY A 12 -5.48 -18.87 -2.22
C GLY A 12 -6.39 -17.67 -2.54
N TYR A 13 -7.49 -17.57 -1.81
CA TYR A 13 -8.47 -16.49 -2.00
C TYR A 13 -7.90 -15.11 -1.64
N ILE A 14 -8.23 -14.11 -2.46
CA ILE A 14 -7.90 -12.70 -2.23
C ILE A 14 -9.22 -11.90 -2.11
N PRO A 15 -9.30 -10.87 -1.26
CA PRO A 15 -10.55 -10.14 -1.04
C PRO A 15 -11.14 -9.58 -2.35
N ALA A 16 -12.46 -9.75 -2.55
CA ALA A 16 -13.14 -9.34 -3.78
C ALA A 16 -13.00 -7.84 -4.13
N ARG A 17 -12.75 -6.98 -3.14
CA ARG A 17 -12.54 -5.53 -3.35
C ARG A 17 -11.11 -5.15 -3.75
N PHE A 18 -10.18 -6.09 -3.74
CA PHE A 18 -8.80 -5.86 -4.19
C PHE A 18 -8.71 -6.01 -5.71
N ASP A 19 -8.25 -4.96 -6.39
CA ASP A 19 -8.03 -5.00 -7.84
C ASP A 19 -6.53 -5.07 -8.15
N ILE A 20 -6.06 -6.29 -8.40
CA ILE A 20 -4.66 -6.55 -8.75
C ILE A 20 -4.24 -5.87 -10.06
N LYS A 21 -5.18 -5.53 -10.96
CA LYS A 21 -4.86 -4.82 -12.21
C LYS A 21 -4.38 -3.41 -11.94
N LYS A 22 -4.89 -2.74 -10.89
CA LYS A 22 -4.35 -1.44 -10.47
C LYS A 22 -2.90 -1.57 -10.03
N VAL A 23 -2.59 -2.63 -9.27
CA VAL A 23 -1.22 -2.93 -8.84
C VAL A 23 -0.30 -3.14 -10.05
N GLN A 24 -0.73 -3.94 -11.03
CA GLN A 24 0.00 -4.18 -12.27
C GLN A 24 0.24 -2.89 -13.08
N SER A 25 -0.73 -1.98 -13.10
CA SER A 25 -0.66 -0.73 -13.85
C SER A 25 0.22 0.34 -13.20
N TRP A 26 0.59 0.17 -11.93
CA TRP A 26 1.36 1.15 -11.17
C TRP A 26 2.72 1.40 -11.79
N LYS A 27 3.07 2.67 -12.01
CA LYS A 27 4.33 3.07 -12.62
C LYS A 27 5.28 3.57 -11.55
N SER A 28 6.38 2.86 -11.37
CA SER A 28 7.50 3.29 -10.53
C SER A 28 8.78 3.44 -11.37
N LYS A 29 9.63 4.39 -10.99
CA LYS A 29 11.02 4.50 -11.45
C LYS A 29 11.94 3.48 -10.78
N LEU A 30 11.54 2.94 -9.62
CA LEU A 30 12.33 2.01 -8.83
C LEU A 30 12.15 0.56 -9.30
N PHE A 31 10.91 0.15 -9.55
CA PHE A 31 10.57 -1.23 -9.84
C PHE A 31 9.58 -1.35 -10.99
N GLU A 32 9.46 -2.56 -11.51
CA GLU A 32 8.43 -3.02 -12.41
C GLU A 32 7.87 -4.37 -11.94
N ILE A 33 6.59 -4.62 -12.21
CA ILE A 33 5.98 -5.91 -11.95
C ILE A 33 6.24 -6.80 -13.16
N SER A 34 7.08 -7.83 -13.00
CA SER A 34 7.50 -8.69 -14.11
C SER A 34 6.41 -9.69 -14.49
N SER A 35 5.72 -10.24 -13.50
CA SER A 35 4.63 -11.19 -13.67
C SER A 35 3.70 -11.20 -12.47
N ILE A 36 2.45 -11.60 -12.71
CA ILE A 36 1.44 -11.85 -11.69
C ILE A 36 0.86 -13.23 -11.97
N ASP A 37 1.10 -14.16 -11.05
CA ASP A 37 0.56 -15.52 -11.13
C ASP A 37 -0.48 -15.77 -10.02
N TYR A 38 -1.33 -16.77 -10.23
CA TYR A 38 -2.41 -17.13 -9.31
C TYR A 38 -2.30 -18.62 -8.96
N TYR A 39 -2.17 -18.91 -7.67
CA TYR A 39 -2.06 -20.27 -7.14
C TYR A 39 -3.14 -20.51 -6.10
N ASN A 40 -3.69 -21.73 -6.11
CA ASN A 40 -4.55 -22.18 -5.02
C ASN A 40 -3.69 -22.55 -3.81
N LEU A 41 -4.22 -22.32 -2.61
CA LEU A 41 -3.65 -22.85 -1.37
C LEU A 41 -4.25 -24.23 -1.13
N ASN A 42 -3.51 -25.29 -1.44
CA ASN A 42 -4.00 -26.67 -1.47
C ASN A 42 -3.51 -27.46 -0.23
N CYS A 43 -3.65 -26.88 0.95
CA CYS A 43 -3.27 -27.51 2.21
C CYS A 43 -4.09 -26.93 3.36
N ASP A 44 -4.17 -27.68 4.46
CA ASP A 44 -4.76 -27.21 5.71
C ASP A 44 -3.75 -26.39 6.53
N SER A 45 -4.25 -25.54 7.43
CA SER A 45 -3.42 -24.80 8.38
C SER A 45 -2.69 -25.75 9.32
N ASP A 46 -1.39 -25.54 9.54
CA ASP A 46 -0.53 -26.38 10.38
C ASP A 46 -0.27 -25.79 11.78
N ILE A 47 -0.76 -24.58 12.07
CA ILE A 47 -0.72 -23.98 13.41
C ILE A 47 -2.10 -24.15 14.07
N GLU A 48 -2.25 -25.25 14.82
CA GLU A 48 -3.55 -25.71 15.35
C GLU A 48 -4.29 -24.68 16.20
N TYR A 49 -3.59 -23.98 17.09
CA TYR A 49 -4.21 -23.05 18.06
C TYR A 49 -4.68 -21.73 17.44
N ALA A 50 -4.31 -21.44 16.19
CA ALA A 50 -4.58 -20.17 15.53
C ALA A 50 -5.24 -20.32 14.15
N TRP A 51 -5.44 -21.55 13.66
CA TRP A 51 -5.83 -21.82 12.26
C TRP A 51 -4.96 -21.04 11.27
N ALA A 52 -3.66 -20.98 11.56
CA ALA A 52 -2.68 -20.18 10.83
C ALA A 52 -1.70 -21.08 10.05
N TYR A 53 -1.02 -20.49 9.08
CA TYR A 53 -0.06 -21.18 8.22
C TYR A 53 1.36 -20.77 8.60
N SER A 54 2.21 -21.76 8.85
CA SER A 54 3.64 -21.55 9.10
C SER A 54 4.38 -21.03 7.86
N ASP A 55 5.51 -20.37 8.09
CA ASP A 55 6.39 -19.94 6.99
C ASP A 55 6.84 -21.16 6.15
N ASP A 56 7.14 -22.30 6.79
CA ASP A 56 7.54 -23.55 6.13
C ASP A 56 6.46 -24.12 5.21
N LEU A 57 5.20 -24.10 5.64
CA LEU A 57 4.08 -24.57 4.84
C LEU A 57 3.83 -23.64 3.65
N ILE A 58 3.83 -22.33 3.88
CA ILE A 58 3.65 -21.33 2.82
C ILE A 58 4.74 -21.43 1.76
N VAL A 59 6.00 -21.60 2.15
CA VAL A 59 7.13 -21.75 1.21
C VAL A 59 6.92 -22.93 0.28
N LYS A 60 6.42 -24.07 0.78
CA LYS A 60 6.14 -25.27 -0.05
C LYS A 60 5.02 -25.05 -1.07
N GLN A 61 4.11 -24.12 -0.81
CA GLN A 61 2.99 -23.76 -1.69
C GLN A 61 3.32 -22.59 -2.63
N THR A 62 4.49 -21.99 -2.48
CA THR A 62 4.90 -20.79 -3.21
C THR A 62 5.89 -21.17 -4.32
N PRO A 63 5.75 -20.65 -5.55
CA PRO A 63 6.69 -20.95 -6.63
C PRO A 63 8.08 -20.37 -6.36
N GLU A 64 9.04 -20.80 -7.18
CA GLU A 64 10.35 -20.16 -7.21
C GLU A 64 10.31 -18.75 -7.81
N ILE A 65 11.28 -17.94 -7.38
CA ILE A 65 11.43 -16.52 -7.75
C ILE A 65 11.69 -16.31 -9.25
N GLY A 66 12.38 -17.24 -9.91
CA GLY A 66 12.76 -17.14 -11.32
C GLY A 66 13.79 -16.04 -11.58
N ASP A 67 13.58 -15.22 -12.62
CA ASP A 67 14.47 -14.12 -13.03
C ASP A 67 14.16 -12.79 -12.31
N ALA A 68 13.18 -12.78 -11.40
CA ALA A 68 12.83 -11.62 -10.60
C ALA A 68 13.88 -11.34 -9.50
N ASN A 69 13.94 -10.09 -9.04
CA ASN A 69 14.81 -9.71 -7.92
C ASN A 69 14.26 -10.15 -6.57
N PHE A 70 12.93 -10.09 -6.39
CA PHE A 70 12.24 -10.67 -5.25
C PHE A 70 10.79 -11.03 -5.61
N LEU A 71 10.20 -11.90 -4.78
CA LEU A 71 8.83 -12.39 -4.90
C LEU A 71 7.98 -11.85 -3.76
N VAL A 72 6.80 -11.32 -4.09
CA VAL A 72 5.77 -10.93 -3.13
C VAL A 72 4.58 -11.88 -3.27
N VAL A 73 4.29 -12.62 -2.20
CA VAL A 73 3.13 -13.48 -2.06
C VAL A 73 2.01 -12.69 -1.38
N LEU A 74 0.84 -12.66 -1.99
CA LEU A 74 -0.37 -12.07 -1.41
C LEU A 74 -1.33 -13.20 -1.04
N THR A 75 -1.88 -13.17 0.16
CA THR A 75 -2.90 -14.12 0.62
C THR A 75 -3.95 -13.44 1.49
N ASN A 76 -4.96 -14.17 1.94
CA ASN A 76 -5.97 -13.72 2.91
C ASN A 76 -6.11 -14.67 4.11
N VAL A 77 -5.19 -15.63 4.27
CA VAL A 77 -5.18 -16.55 5.42
C VAL A 77 -4.33 -16.01 6.58
N PRO A 78 -4.59 -16.39 7.84
CA PRO A 78 -3.75 -16.03 8.97
C PRO A 78 -2.33 -16.60 8.79
N LEU A 79 -1.32 -15.81 9.14
CA LEU A 79 0.08 -16.21 9.09
C LEU A 79 0.62 -16.49 10.51
N GLU A 80 1.72 -17.21 10.57
CA GLU A 80 2.51 -17.44 11.78
C GLU A 80 2.71 -16.17 12.62
N ASP A 81 2.61 -16.35 13.94
CA ASP A 81 2.66 -15.30 14.97
C ASP A 81 1.64 -14.16 14.78
N ASN A 82 0.60 -14.37 13.97
CA ASN A 82 -0.40 -13.37 13.62
C ASN A 82 0.19 -12.13 12.92
N TRP A 83 1.27 -12.28 12.14
CA TRP A 83 1.84 -11.16 11.38
C TRP A 83 1.03 -10.85 10.14
N TYR A 84 1.02 -9.58 9.71
CA TYR A 84 0.40 -9.20 8.44
C TYR A 84 1.37 -9.31 7.26
N SER A 85 2.68 -9.27 7.51
CA SER A 85 3.72 -9.42 6.48
C SER A 85 4.92 -10.15 7.07
N ARG A 86 5.46 -11.13 6.34
CA ARG A 86 6.63 -11.91 6.78
C ARG A 86 7.66 -12.07 5.68
N ARG A 87 8.91 -12.30 6.09
CA ARG A 87 10.03 -12.64 5.20
C ARG A 87 10.18 -14.15 5.21
N LEU A 88 10.13 -14.78 4.05
CA LEU A 88 10.16 -16.24 3.91
C LEU A 88 11.56 -16.78 3.53
N GLY A 89 12.60 -15.93 3.63
CA GLY A 89 13.92 -16.21 3.09
C GLY A 89 13.99 -16.16 1.56
N ASN A 90 15.19 -16.27 0.99
CA ASN A 90 15.44 -16.34 -0.46
C ASN A 90 14.75 -15.24 -1.29
N ASN A 91 14.72 -14.00 -0.77
CA ASN A 91 14.04 -12.86 -1.39
C ASN A 91 12.54 -13.10 -1.63
N LYS A 92 11.89 -13.91 -0.78
CA LYS A 92 10.45 -14.11 -0.77
C LYS A 92 9.85 -13.37 0.43
N VAL A 93 8.75 -12.68 0.19
CA VAL A 93 7.97 -11.95 1.20
C VAL A 93 6.54 -12.37 1.04
N ILE A 94 5.83 -12.58 2.14
CA ILE A 94 4.40 -12.79 2.15
C ILE A 94 3.68 -11.65 2.85
N PHE A 95 2.51 -11.31 2.36
CA PHE A 95 1.56 -10.42 3.00
C PHE A 95 0.17 -11.06 3.02
N THR A 96 -0.54 -10.88 4.14
CA THR A 96 -1.93 -11.31 4.28
C THR A 96 -2.89 -10.14 4.43
N PHE A 97 -4.01 -10.23 3.70
CA PHE A 97 -5.18 -9.37 3.89
C PHE A 97 -6.02 -9.76 5.11
N HIS A 98 -5.71 -10.88 5.78
CA HIS A 98 -6.39 -11.30 7.01
C HIS A 98 -6.34 -10.18 8.06
N GLU A 99 -7.51 -9.77 8.55
CA GLU A 99 -7.77 -8.59 9.40
C GLU A 99 -7.43 -7.23 8.78
N ILE A 100 -6.32 -7.12 8.04
CA ILE A 100 -5.87 -5.87 7.42
C ILE A 100 -6.92 -5.28 6.49
N LYS A 101 -7.61 -6.12 5.71
CA LYS A 101 -8.67 -5.65 4.81
C LYS A 101 -9.78 -4.93 5.59
N ASP A 102 -10.10 -5.37 6.80
CA ASP A 102 -11.21 -4.82 7.57
C ASP A 102 -10.85 -3.44 8.11
N TYR A 103 -9.62 -3.26 8.60
CA TYR A 103 -9.11 -1.94 9.00
C TYR A 103 -9.06 -0.95 7.84
N LEU A 104 -8.53 -1.37 6.69
CA LEU A 104 -8.42 -0.50 5.52
C LEU A 104 -9.80 -0.14 4.95
N LEU A 105 -10.72 -1.10 4.85
CA LEU A 105 -12.06 -0.85 4.34
C LEU A 105 -12.88 0.02 5.31
N TYR A 106 -12.72 -0.17 6.62
CA TYR A 106 -13.35 0.68 7.63
C TYR A 106 -12.96 2.15 7.45
N ASP A 107 -11.67 2.40 7.18
CA ASP A 107 -11.16 3.76 6.94
C ASP A 107 -11.29 4.22 5.46
N ASN A 108 -11.97 3.45 4.60
CA ASN A 108 -12.13 3.73 3.17
C ASN A 108 -10.81 3.85 2.40
N ILE A 109 -9.78 3.13 2.83
CA ILE A 109 -8.49 2.99 2.15
C ILE A 109 -8.59 1.82 1.14
N PRO A 110 -8.24 2.05 -0.14
CA PRO A 110 -8.17 0.97 -1.12
C PRO A 110 -7.14 -0.09 -0.70
N LEU A 111 -7.49 -1.36 -0.86
CA LEU A 111 -6.62 -2.48 -0.50
C LEU A 111 -5.31 -2.49 -1.31
N GLU A 112 -5.28 -1.86 -2.46
CA GLU A 112 -4.06 -1.75 -3.27
C GLU A 112 -2.99 -0.88 -2.59
N ASN A 113 -3.38 0.05 -1.71
CA ASN A 113 -2.44 0.94 -1.04
C ASN A 113 -1.44 0.19 -0.15
N VAL A 114 -1.88 -0.87 0.55
CA VAL A 114 -0.96 -1.67 1.37
C VAL A 114 0.02 -2.44 0.50
N VAL A 115 -0.42 -2.92 -0.67
CA VAL A 115 0.46 -3.59 -1.62
C VAL A 115 1.49 -2.61 -2.18
N TYR A 116 1.10 -1.39 -2.56
CA TYR A 116 2.08 -0.36 -2.96
C TYR A 116 3.10 -0.08 -1.86
N ARG A 117 2.62 0.10 -0.62
CA ARG A 117 3.48 0.31 0.56
C ARG A 117 4.52 -0.81 0.70
N ILE A 118 4.08 -2.07 0.61
CA ILE A 118 4.95 -3.27 0.69
C ILE A 118 5.97 -3.29 -0.44
N LEU A 119 5.54 -3.06 -1.68
CA LEU A 119 6.44 -3.04 -2.84
C LEU A 119 7.55 -2.00 -2.65
N TYR A 120 7.23 -0.79 -2.19
CA TYR A 120 8.25 0.24 -1.90
C TYR A 120 9.14 -0.13 -0.70
N ALA A 121 8.55 -0.57 0.41
CA ALA A 121 9.29 -0.91 1.61
C ALA A 121 10.32 -2.02 1.36
N TYR A 122 9.91 -3.11 0.70
CA TYR A 122 10.80 -4.23 0.39
C TYR A 122 11.76 -3.95 -0.76
N SER A 123 11.39 -3.09 -1.72
CA SER A 123 12.36 -2.61 -2.72
C SER A 123 13.51 -1.84 -2.08
N LEU A 124 13.19 -0.95 -1.13
CA LEU A 124 14.19 -0.21 -0.36
C LEU A 124 15.01 -1.14 0.54
N ALA A 125 14.36 -2.13 1.18
CA ALA A 125 15.04 -3.15 1.97
C ALA A 125 16.06 -3.92 1.13
N TYR A 126 15.63 -4.41 -0.03
CA TYR A 126 16.45 -5.14 -0.97
C TYR A 126 17.67 -4.32 -1.42
N MET A 127 17.48 -3.05 -1.76
CA MET A 127 18.58 -2.18 -2.17
C MET A 127 19.57 -1.90 -1.04
N ARG A 128 19.06 -1.57 0.15
CA ARG A 128 19.89 -1.29 1.33
C ARG A 128 20.71 -2.50 1.76
N SER A 129 20.16 -3.69 1.58
CA SER A 129 20.76 -4.94 2.06
C SER A 129 21.51 -5.69 0.96
N GLY A 130 22.17 -4.95 0.05
CA GLY A 130 23.08 -5.55 -0.93
C GLY A 130 22.40 -6.44 -1.96
N ARG A 131 21.16 -6.12 -2.37
CA ARG A 131 20.33 -6.91 -3.29
C ARG A 131 19.86 -8.24 -2.71
N ARG A 132 19.52 -8.21 -1.42
CA ARG A 132 18.88 -9.32 -0.71
C ARG A 132 17.87 -8.79 0.29
N ILE A 133 16.78 -9.50 0.52
CA ILE A 133 15.88 -9.26 1.63
C ILE A 133 16.46 -10.02 2.83
N PRO A 134 16.87 -9.31 3.89
CA PRO A 134 17.53 -9.93 5.03
C PRO A 134 16.53 -10.75 5.86
N ASP A 135 17.01 -11.83 6.45
CA ASP A 135 16.25 -12.63 7.40
C ASP A 135 16.10 -11.87 8.73
N TYR A 136 15.18 -12.32 9.59
CA TYR A 136 14.80 -11.59 10.80
C TYR A 136 15.98 -11.29 11.74
N GLY A 137 16.98 -12.17 11.82
CA GLY A 137 18.15 -12.00 12.69
C GLY A 137 19.26 -11.09 12.17
N GLU A 138 19.20 -10.68 10.90
CA GLU A 138 20.36 -10.07 10.22
C GLU A 138 20.35 -8.54 10.21
N THR A 139 19.17 -7.93 10.35
CA THR A 139 19.03 -6.46 10.33
C THR A 139 18.16 -5.95 11.47
N PRO A 140 18.64 -6.01 12.73
CA PRO A 140 17.98 -5.33 13.83
C PRO A 140 17.87 -3.82 13.53
N GLY A 141 16.70 -3.23 13.81
CA GLY A 141 16.46 -1.79 13.62
C GLY A 141 16.15 -1.34 12.18
N PHE A 142 15.77 -2.27 11.30
CA PHE A 142 15.29 -1.93 9.96
C PHE A 142 13.96 -1.15 9.99
N THR A 143 13.07 -1.54 10.89
CA THR A 143 11.82 -0.85 11.24
C THR A 143 12.02 0.03 12.47
N HIS A 144 11.05 0.90 12.76
CA HIS A 144 10.95 1.58 14.05
C HIS A 144 9.61 1.26 14.71
N ASP A 145 9.61 1.21 16.04
CA ASP A 145 8.48 0.71 16.83
C ASP A 145 7.29 1.69 16.82
N GLU A 146 7.57 2.99 16.76
CA GLU A 146 6.55 4.04 16.76
C GLU A 146 5.84 4.16 15.40
N THR A 147 4.53 4.34 15.41
CA THR A 147 3.73 4.60 14.19
C THR A 147 3.88 6.06 13.77
N LYS A 148 4.48 6.30 12.58
CA LYS A 148 4.72 7.65 12.02
C LYS A 148 4.06 7.86 10.65
N GLY A 149 3.36 6.85 10.14
CA GLY A 149 2.94 6.78 8.73
C GLY A 149 4.10 6.44 7.78
N CYS A 150 5.22 5.94 8.31
CA CYS A 150 6.39 5.59 7.52
C CYS A 150 6.22 4.21 6.86
N LEU A 151 6.90 3.99 5.74
CA LEU A 151 7.02 2.66 5.12
C LEU A 151 7.61 1.60 6.06
N PHE A 152 8.36 2.03 7.08
CA PHE A 152 9.10 1.18 8.01
C PHE A 152 8.55 1.23 9.44
N ASP A 153 7.30 1.68 9.62
CA ASP A 153 6.58 1.49 10.87
C ASP A 153 6.45 -0.02 11.14
N MET A 154 6.77 -0.46 12.36
CA MET A 154 6.60 -1.86 12.75
C MET A 154 5.11 -2.24 12.85
N ASN A 155 4.25 -1.31 13.26
CA ASN A 155 2.81 -1.52 13.46
C ASN A 155 2.54 -2.78 14.30
N GLY A 156 3.05 -2.81 15.53
CA GLY A 156 2.75 -3.89 16.49
C GLY A 156 1.24 -4.02 16.78
N ILE A 157 0.51 -2.92 16.63
CA ILE A 157 -0.96 -2.90 16.55
C ILE A 157 -1.33 -2.80 15.07
N LYS A 158 -2.05 -3.80 14.54
CA LYS A 158 -2.37 -3.90 13.10
C LYS A 158 -3.19 -2.71 12.57
N SER A 159 -4.05 -2.11 13.40
CA SER A 159 -4.84 -0.93 13.02
C SER A 159 -3.96 0.26 12.65
N ASP A 160 -2.77 0.38 13.23
CA ASP A 160 -1.85 1.49 12.97
C ASP A 160 -1.32 1.50 11.53
N LEU A 161 -1.45 0.37 10.82
CA LEU A 161 -1.08 0.27 9.41
C LEU A 161 -1.84 1.28 8.53
N ILE A 162 -3.03 1.75 8.96
CA ILE A 162 -3.80 2.78 8.26
C ILE A 162 -2.97 4.05 7.99
N GLU A 163 -2.12 4.44 8.93
CA GLU A 163 -1.33 5.67 8.88
C GLU A 163 -0.34 5.68 7.72
N SER A 164 0.20 4.50 7.39
CA SER A 164 1.13 4.32 6.28
C SER A 164 0.47 3.79 5.00
N CYS A 165 -0.85 3.57 5.02
CA CYS A 165 -1.63 3.20 3.83
C CYS A 165 -2.40 4.38 3.21
N ASN A 166 -2.33 5.57 3.81
CA ASN A 166 -2.90 6.79 3.24
C ASN A 166 -1.90 7.95 3.34
N LYS A 167 -1.17 8.19 2.24
CA LYS A 167 -0.02 9.11 2.16
C LYS A 167 1.22 8.61 2.93
N PRO A 168 1.72 7.40 2.65
CA PRO A 168 2.96 6.91 3.23
C PRO A 168 4.11 7.89 3.04
N ILE A 169 5.02 7.90 4.01
CA ILE A 169 6.26 8.69 3.96
C ILE A 169 7.49 7.82 4.18
N ILE A 170 8.66 8.42 3.93
CA ILE A 170 9.93 7.97 4.48
C ILE A 170 10.32 9.04 5.51
N CYS A 171 10.30 8.69 6.80
CA CYS A 171 10.67 9.62 7.85
C CYS A 171 12.18 9.91 7.82
N ARG A 172 12.61 11.02 8.46
CA ARG A 172 14.02 11.44 8.46
C ARG A 172 14.96 10.35 8.98
N GLU A 173 14.55 9.64 10.03
CA GLU A 173 15.33 8.54 10.60
C GLU A 173 15.54 7.40 9.59
N CYS A 174 14.47 6.98 8.91
CA CYS A 174 14.55 5.95 7.87
C CYS A 174 15.36 6.41 6.67
N GLU A 175 15.24 7.68 6.27
CA GLU A 175 16.07 8.27 5.23
C GLU A 175 17.56 8.18 5.59
N HIS A 176 17.95 8.59 6.80
CA HIS A 176 19.33 8.44 7.26
C HIS A 176 19.79 6.98 7.25
N LYS A 177 18.95 6.05 7.70
CA LYS A 177 19.24 4.61 7.67
C LYS A 177 19.42 4.08 6.24
N LEU A 178 18.64 4.57 5.27
CA LEU A 178 18.75 4.20 3.86
C LEU A 178 20.02 4.77 3.21
N THR A 179 20.34 6.03 3.46
CA THR A 179 21.58 6.65 2.96
C THR A 179 22.82 5.97 3.52
N ASN A 180 22.83 5.64 4.82
CA ASN A 180 23.91 4.86 5.45
C ASN A 180 24.00 3.44 4.86
N GLY A 181 22.87 2.90 4.40
CA GLY A 181 22.78 1.65 3.63
C GLY A 181 23.13 1.79 2.15
N MET A 182 23.81 2.86 1.74
CA MET A 182 24.26 3.13 0.37
C MET A 182 23.12 3.24 -0.66
N VAL A 183 21.88 3.49 -0.23
CA VAL A 183 20.79 3.86 -1.15
C VAL A 183 20.96 5.31 -1.54
N SER A 184 21.10 5.58 -2.84
CA SER A 184 21.35 6.95 -3.32
C SER A 184 20.20 7.91 -2.98
N ASN A 185 20.53 9.14 -2.61
CA ASN A 185 19.53 10.18 -2.28
C ASN A 185 18.54 10.44 -3.43
N ASN A 186 19.00 10.37 -4.68
CA ASN A 186 18.12 10.53 -5.85
C ASN A 186 17.03 9.43 -5.88
N VAL A 187 17.38 8.19 -5.55
CA VAL A 187 16.40 7.10 -5.45
C VAL A 187 15.40 7.37 -4.32
N ILE A 188 15.87 7.78 -3.14
CA ILE A 188 15.01 8.10 -1.98
C ILE A 188 14.03 9.23 -2.33
N GLU A 189 14.50 10.32 -2.94
CA GLU A 189 13.66 11.46 -3.32
C GLU A 189 12.62 11.11 -4.41
N ASN A 190 13.01 10.30 -5.40
CA ASN A 190 12.05 9.79 -6.39
C ASN A 190 10.94 8.97 -5.73
N ILE A 191 11.30 8.11 -4.77
CA ILE A 191 10.31 7.30 -4.04
C ILE A 191 9.40 8.21 -3.22
N LYS A 192 9.93 9.14 -2.44
CA LYS A 192 9.11 10.12 -1.69
C LYS A 192 8.12 10.86 -2.60
N HIS A 193 8.52 11.20 -3.81
CA HIS A 193 7.62 11.77 -4.80
C HIS A 193 6.52 10.79 -5.24
N GLU A 194 6.86 9.55 -5.56
CA GLU A 194 5.89 8.52 -5.96
C GLU A 194 4.90 8.15 -4.84
N LEU A 195 5.36 8.12 -3.58
CA LEU A 195 4.52 7.82 -2.41
C LEU A 195 3.35 8.81 -2.24
N LYS A 196 3.50 10.07 -2.70
CA LYS A 196 2.39 11.06 -2.72
C LYS A 196 1.22 10.63 -3.61
N GLY A 197 1.45 9.68 -4.52
CA GLY A 197 0.42 9.06 -5.35
C GLY A 197 -0.45 8.06 -4.59
N ILE A 198 0.05 7.47 -3.51
CA ILE A 198 -0.67 6.49 -2.69
C ILE A 198 -1.59 7.23 -1.73
N LYS A 199 -2.87 7.29 -2.06
CA LYS A 199 -3.87 8.06 -1.31
C LYS A 199 -5.26 7.48 -1.53
N LYS A 200 -6.18 7.77 -0.60
CA LYS A 200 -7.60 7.49 -0.80
C LYS A 200 -8.15 8.18 -2.06
N PRO A 201 -9.18 7.61 -2.72
CA PRO A 201 -9.93 8.27 -3.77
C PRO A 201 -10.42 9.66 -3.33
N LEU A 202 -10.54 10.58 -4.29
CA LEU A 202 -10.89 11.98 -4.00
C LEU A 202 -12.20 12.12 -3.21
N TYR A 203 -13.21 11.31 -3.53
CA TYR A 203 -14.48 11.25 -2.81
C TYR A 203 -14.29 11.04 -1.29
N TYR A 204 -13.55 9.99 -0.90
CA TYR A 204 -13.34 9.69 0.51
C TYR A 204 -12.48 10.74 1.21
N ARG A 205 -11.55 11.38 0.50
CA ARG A 205 -10.78 12.50 1.05
C ARG A 205 -11.66 13.72 1.36
N TRP A 206 -12.66 14.00 0.52
CA TRP A 206 -13.65 15.04 0.80
C TRP A 206 -14.54 14.66 1.97
N LEU A 207 -14.98 13.41 2.02
CA LEU A 207 -15.78 12.90 3.13
C LEU A 207 -15.02 13.01 4.47
N ASP A 208 -13.74 12.65 4.49
CA ASP A 208 -12.87 12.82 5.66
C ASP A 208 -12.73 14.31 6.03
N PHE A 209 -12.51 15.19 5.04
CA PHE A 209 -12.45 16.64 5.28
C PHE A 209 -13.74 17.18 5.91
N ILE A 210 -14.90 16.73 5.43
CA ILE A 210 -16.21 17.14 5.97
C ILE A 210 -16.38 16.69 7.42
N LYS A 211 -16.00 15.44 7.73
CA LYS A 211 -16.06 14.90 9.09
C LYS A 211 -15.17 15.66 10.06
N VAL A 212 -13.95 16.02 9.64
CA VAL A 212 -12.97 16.72 10.49
C VAL A 212 -13.31 18.21 10.61
N HIS A 213 -13.86 18.83 9.56
CA HIS A 213 -14.14 20.27 9.50
C HIS A 213 -15.59 20.58 9.08
N PRO A 214 -16.59 20.24 9.91
CA PRO A 214 -18.00 20.39 9.55
C PRO A 214 -18.42 21.84 9.32
N LEU A 215 -17.96 22.77 10.17
CA LEU A 215 -18.31 24.20 10.05
C LEU A 215 -17.76 24.83 8.76
N ILE A 216 -16.50 24.52 8.40
CA ILE A 216 -15.89 24.98 7.16
C ILE A 216 -16.64 24.39 5.96
N SER A 217 -17.01 23.12 6.04
CA SER A 217 -17.75 22.44 4.98
C SER A 217 -19.15 23.03 4.77
N LEU A 218 -19.84 23.41 5.85
CA LEU A 218 -21.10 24.14 5.77
C LEU A 218 -20.92 25.49 5.08
N ALA A 219 -19.91 26.27 5.47
CA ALA A 219 -19.63 27.56 4.85
C ALA A 219 -19.32 27.44 3.34
N ILE A 220 -18.49 26.47 2.94
CA ILE A 220 -18.20 26.18 1.53
C ILE A 220 -19.47 25.78 0.78
N SER A 221 -20.30 24.93 1.37
CA SER A 221 -21.55 24.46 0.75
C SER A 221 -22.52 25.61 0.53
N SER A 222 -22.72 26.46 1.54
CA SER A 222 -23.58 27.65 1.44
C SER A 222 -23.08 28.63 0.37
N LEU A 223 -21.77 28.90 0.33
CA LEU A 223 -21.19 29.76 -0.70
C LEU A 223 -21.38 29.17 -2.10
N THR A 224 -21.20 27.86 -2.25
CA THR A 224 -21.37 27.15 -3.53
C THR A 224 -22.80 27.28 -4.04
N VAL A 225 -23.82 27.15 -3.17
CA VAL A 225 -25.23 27.31 -3.54
C VAL A 225 -25.51 28.73 -4.04
N VAL A 226 -25.00 29.76 -3.36
CA VAL A 226 -25.16 31.15 -3.80
C VAL A 226 -24.53 31.37 -5.18
N LEU A 227 -23.31 30.88 -5.40
CA LEU A 227 -22.63 31.00 -6.68
C LEU A 227 -23.36 30.27 -7.81
N LEU A 228 -23.83 29.05 -7.57
CA LEU A 228 -24.63 28.30 -8.55
C LEU A 228 -25.95 29.02 -8.86
N GLY A 229 -26.59 29.65 -7.88
CA GLY A 229 -27.78 30.48 -8.09
C GLY A 229 -27.51 31.67 -9.00
N ILE A 230 -26.40 32.40 -8.78
CA ILE A 230 -25.98 33.52 -9.63
C ILE A 230 -25.71 33.04 -11.06
N ILE A 231 -24.94 31.96 -11.21
CA ILE A 231 -24.61 31.40 -12.53
C ILE A 231 -25.88 30.95 -13.26
N GLY A 232 -26.78 30.24 -12.58
CA GLY A 232 -28.05 29.79 -13.14
C GLY A 232 -28.92 30.96 -13.63
N SER A 233 -28.99 32.05 -12.86
CA SER A 233 -29.71 33.27 -13.23
C SER A 233 -29.12 33.95 -14.48
N LEU A 234 -27.78 34.03 -14.57
CA LEU A 234 -27.09 34.59 -15.74
C LEU A 234 -27.30 33.74 -17.00
N ILE A 235 -27.25 32.41 -16.87
CA ILE A 235 -27.53 31.49 -17.98
C ILE A 235 -28.98 31.63 -18.45
N ALA A 236 -29.94 31.65 -17.52
CA ALA A 236 -31.36 31.78 -17.84
C ALA A 236 -31.65 33.10 -18.57
N THR A 237 -31.07 34.20 -18.12
CA THR A 237 -31.18 35.51 -18.78
C THR A 237 -30.65 35.46 -20.22
N LYS A 238 -29.46 34.87 -20.43
CA LYS A 238 -28.89 34.73 -21.79
C LYS A 238 -29.74 33.86 -22.71
N ILE A 239 -30.27 32.74 -22.20
CA ILE A 239 -31.16 31.86 -22.98
C ILE A 239 -32.43 32.61 -23.37
N TYR A 240 -33.03 33.33 -22.41
CA TYR A 240 -34.23 34.12 -22.66
C TYR A 240 -34.02 35.18 -23.73
N GLU A 241 -32.91 35.93 -23.67
CA GLU A 241 -32.56 36.93 -24.68
C GLU A 241 -32.34 36.30 -26.07
N TYR A 242 -31.71 35.13 -26.15
CA TYR A 242 -31.46 34.43 -27.42
C TYR A 242 -32.75 33.87 -28.04
N CYS A 243 -33.68 33.38 -27.22
CA CYS A 243 -34.97 32.84 -27.69
C CYS A 243 -36.04 33.92 -27.97
N LYS A 244 -35.77 35.18 -27.61
CA LYS A 244 -36.67 36.32 -27.90
C LYS A 244 -36.45 36.95 -29.28
N VAL A 245 -35.48 36.42 -30.04
CA VAL A 245 -35.23 36.68 -31.47
C VAL A 245 -35.93 35.61 -32.29
#